data_AF-A0A0M1J4B3-F1
#
_entry.id   AF-A0A0M1J4B3-F1
#
_cell.length_a   1.000
_cell.length_b   1.000
_cell.length_c   1.000
_cell.angle_alpha   90.00
_cell.angle_beta   90.00
_cell.angle_gamma   90.00
#
_symmetry.space_group_name_H-M   'P 1'
#
loop_
_entity.id
_entity.type
_entity.pdbx_description
1 polymer ?
#
loop_
_entity_poly.entity_id
_entity_poly.type
_entity_poly.pdbx_seq_one_letter_code
_entity_poly.pdbx_strand_id
1 'polypeptide(L)' 'ALPGVKFIKTSIGQRIVFRRSFSEGLAVFELDPNGKGTMELNALAAILYPKIVIKLINKN' A
#
# COMPACT_ATOMS: atom_id res chain seq x y z
N ALA A 1 15.29 -19.67 5.85
CA ALA A 1 14.57 -18.97 4.75
C ALA A 1 14.02 -20.01 3.80
N LEU A 2 12.80 -19.83 3.27
CA LEU A 2 12.20 -20.77 2.31
C LEU A 2 12.82 -20.56 0.92
N PRO A 3 13.27 -21.61 0.22
CA PRO A 3 13.82 -21.48 -1.13
C PRO A 3 12.85 -20.78 -2.08
N GLY A 4 13.33 -19.78 -2.82
CA GLY A 4 12.52 -19.00 -3.76
C GLY A 4 11.59 -17.95 -3.13
N VAL A 5 11.52 -17.84 -1.81
CA VAL A 5 10.67 -16.87 -1.11
C VAL A 5 11.51 -15.72 -0.55
N LYS A 6 11.23 -14.50 -0.99
CA LYS A 6 11.83 -13.28 -0.45
C LYS A 6 10.90 -12.68 0.61
N PHE A 7 11.41 -12.52 1.82
CA PHE A 7 10.68 -11.81 2.87
C PHE A 7 10.57 -10.31 2.55
N ILE A 8 9.36 -9.76 2.67
CA ILE A 8 9.08 -8.33 2.57
C ILE A 8 8.81 -7.82 3.98
N LYS A 9 9.62 -6.84 4.43
CA LYS A 9 9.52 -6.30 5.80
C LYS A 9 8.26 -5.47 6.01
N THR A 10 7.77 -4.78 4.99
CA THR A 10 6.53 -4.00 5.08
C THR A 10 5.33 -4.93 5.23
N SER A 11 4.46 -4.62 6.18
CA SER A 11 3.24 -5.37 6.45
C SER A 11 2.03 -4.45 6.42
N ILE A 12 0.87 -5.02 6.09
CA ILE A 12 -0.43 -4.37 6.21
C ILE A 12 -1.02 -4.80 7.55
N GLY A 13 -1.27 -3.83 8.42
CA GLY A 13 -1.90 -4.09 9.71
C GLY A 13 -3.39 -4.36 9.58
N GLN A 14 -3.96 -5.02 10.58
CA GLN A 14 -5.42 -5.08 10.76
C GLN A 14 -5.93 -3.68 11.12
N ARG A 15 -6.51 -2.96 10.16
CA ARG A 15 -7.01 -1.59 10.34
C ARG A 15 -8.46 -1.47 9.89
N ILE A 16 -9.28 -0.81 10.71
CA ILE A 16 -10.70 -0.53 10.40
C ILE A 16 -10.84 0.25 9.08
N VAL A 17 -9.87 1.09 8.73
CA VAL A 17 -9.91 1.89 7.49
C VAL A 17 -9.99 1.03 6.23
N PHE A 18 -9.38 -0.16 6.19
CA PHE A 18 -9.52 -1.06 5.04
C PHE A 18 -10.95 -1.59 4.92
N ARG A 19 -11.58 -1.97 6.04
CA ARG A 19 -12.99 -2.38 6.04
C ARG A 19 -13.90 -1.24 5.59
N ARG A 20 -13.68 -0.03 6.11
CA ARG A 20 -14.46 1.15 5.72
C ARG A 20 -14.29 1.47 4.24
N SER A 21 -13.07 1.38 3.69
CA SER A 21 -12.83 1.68 2.28
C SER A 21 -13.63 0.74 1.37
N PHE A 22 -13.72 -0.56 1.71
CA PHE A 22 -14.60 -1.49 0.98
C PHE A 22 -16.09 -1.16 1.11
N SER A 23 -16.55 -0.74 2.29
CA SER A 23 -17.94 -0.32 2.49
C SER A 23 -18.31 0.92 1.69
N GLU A 24 -17.40 1.88 1.56
CA GLU A 24 -17.60 3.12 0.80
C GLU A 24 -17.31 2.96 -0.70
N GLY A 25 -16.81 1.80 -1.14
CA GLY A 25 -16.41 1.57 -2.53
C GLY A 25 -15.18 2.37 -2.98
N LEU A 26 -14.34 2.79 -2.03
CA LEU A 26 -13.15 3.62 -2.26
C LEU A 26 -11.87 2.83 -1.98
N ALA A 27 -10.78 3.18 -2.66
CA ALA A 27 -9.46 2.77 -2.23
C ALA A 27 -9.09 3.45 -0.90
N VAL A 28 -8.25 2.81 -0.09
CA VAL A 28 -7.87 3.33 1.24
C VAL A 28 -7.28 4.75 1.18
N PHE A 29 -6.54 5.07 0.11
CA PHE A 29 -5.93 6.37 -0.13
C PHE A 29 -6.90 7.43 -0.65
N GLU A 30 -8.06 7.02 -1.19
CA GLU A 30 -9.14 7.93 -1.57
C GLU A 30 -9.99 8.27 -0.33
N LEU A 31 -10.17 7.31 0.58
CA LEU A 31 -10.91 7.49 1.82
C LEU A 31 -10.14 8.31 2.86
N ASP A 32 -8.86 8.00 3.09
CA ASP A 32 -8.00 8.68 4.07
C ASP A 32 -6.57 8.82 3.52
N PRO A 33 -6.28 9.88 2.72
CA PRO A 33 -5.01 10.02 2.01
C PRO A 33 -3.76 10.07 2.92
N ASN A 34 -3.91 10.59 4.14
CA ASN A 34 -2.82 10.74 5.10
C ASN A 34 -2.87 9.67 6.21
N GLY A 35 -3.77 8.70 6.08
CA GLY A 35 -4.01 7.64 7.05
C GLY A 35 -2.91 6.59 7.10
N LYS A 36 -2.83 5.89 8.24
CA LYS A 36 -1.88 4.77 8.40
C LYS A 36 -2.09 3.64 7.39
N GLY A 37 -3.34 3.35 7.04
CA GLY A 37 -3.65 2.32 6.02
C GLY A 37 -3.12 2.69 4.64
N THR A 38 -3.23 3.97 4.27
CA THR A 38 -2.67 4.52 3.04
C THR A 38 -1.15 4.45 3.03
N MET A 39 -0.51 4.88 4.11
CA MET A 39 0.96 4.80 4.22
C MET A 39 1.47 3.36 4.09
N GLU A 40 0.81 2.39 4.74
CA GLU A 40 1.17 0.97 4.64
C GLU A 40 1.00 0.40 3.24
N LEU A 41 -0.15 0.68 2.61
CA LEU A 41 -0.43 0.20 1.25
C LEU A 41 0.56 0.80 0.26
N ASN A 42 0.83 2.10 0.35
CA ASN A 42 1.79 2.79 -0.52
C ASN A 42 3.22 2.27 -0.32
N ALA A 43 3.63 2.02 0.93
CA ALA A 43 4.93 1.42 1.22
C ALA A 43 5.07 0.01 0.65
N LEU A 44 4.01 -0.80 0.70
CA LEU A 44 4.00 -2.13 0.07
C LEU A 44 4.07 -2.01 -1.46
N ALA A 45 3.27 -1.11 -2.05
CA ALA A 45 3.25 -0.88 -3.49
C ALA A 45 4.63 -0.42 -4.02
N ALA A 46 5.35 0.41 -3.28
CA ALA A 46 6.70 0.84 -3.62
C ALA A 46 7.71 -0.32 -3.67
N ILE A 47 7.54 -1.35 -2.82
CA ILE A 47 8.40 -2.54 -2.83
C ILE A 47 8.03 -3.49 -3.98
N LEU A 48 6.74 -3.69 -4.23
CA LEU A 48 6.26 -4.61 -5.27
C LEU A 48 6.43 -4.05 -6.68
N TYR A 49 6.24 -2.75 -6.85
CA TYR A 49 6.19 -2.08 -8.16
C TYR A 49 7.09 -0.83 -8.24
N PRO A 50 8.39 -0.93 -7.90
CA PRO A 50 9.28 0.24 -7.78
C PRO A 50 9.39 1.03 -9.09
N LYS A 51 9.44 0.36 -10.24
CA LYS A 51 9.51 1.02 -11.56
C LYS A 51 8.27 1.87 -11.85
N ILE A 52 7.09 1.39 -11.46
CA ILE A 52 5.83 2.12 -11.67
C ILE A 52 5.80 3.33 -10.73
N VAL A 53 6.13 3.15 -9.46
CA VAL A 53 6.14 4.23 -8.47
C VAL A 53 7.13 5.34 -8.84
N ILE A 54 8.37 5.00 -9.22
CA ILE A 54 9.36 5.99 -9.68
C ILE A 54 8.85 6.77 -10.89
N LYS A 55 8.22 6.09 -11.86
CA LYS A 55 7.64 6.74 -13.04
C LYS A 55 6.53 7.73 -12.66
N LEU A 56 5.68 7.38 -11.69
CA LEU A 56 4.59 8.24 -11.23
C LEU A 56 5.10 9.47 -10.47
N ILE A 57 6.13 9.30 -9.63
CA ILE A 57 6.77 10.42 -8.91
C ILE A 57 7.41 11.39 -9.90
N ASN A 58 8.15 10.90 -10.88
CA ASN A 58 8.85 11.74 -11.86
C ASN A 58 7.94 12.41 -12.91
N LYS A 59 6.65 12.06 -12.92
CA LYS A 59 5.66 12.66 -13.83
C LYS A 59 5.02 13.93 -13.24
N ASN A 60 5.15 14.13 -11.93
CA ASN A 60 4.69 15.30 -11.19
C ASN A 60 5.85 16.25 -10.91
#